data_AF-A0ABD2Y7X2-F1
#
_entry.id   AF-A0ABD2Y7X2-F1
#
_cell.length_a   1.000
_cell.length_b   1.000
_cell.length_c   1.000
_cell.angle_alpha   90.00
_cell.angle_beta   90.00
_cell.angle_gamma   90.00
#
_symmetry.space_group_name_H-M   'P 1'
#
loop_
_entity.id
_entity.type
_entity.pdbx_description
1 polymer ?
#
loop_
_entity_poly.entity_id
_entity_poly.type
_entity_poly.pdbx_seq_one_letter_code
_entity_poly.pdbx_strand_id
1 'polypeptide(L)'
;MTSNTIFNKINNAYGILKRYEESYWVDLRSMAHNMKLKYNKYWGNTEKIKLLVYITAILDPRGKFEYVDFVIEDMYGKNANMGRLVKDAIYGLFAKYKRLNQQTISASSPFYYK
;
A
#
# COMPACT_ATOMS: atom_id res chain seq x y z
N MET A 1 -1.30 -16.31 5.04
CA MET A 1 -1.08 -15.34 3.94
C MET A 1 -0.55 -14.06 4.55
N THR A 2 0.73 -13.70 4.35
CA THR A 2 1.28 -12.43 4.86
C THR A 2 0.88 -11.28 3.93
N SER A 3 0.60 -10.09 4.48
CA SER A 3 -0.02 -8.98 3.74
C SER A 3 0.77 -8.53 2.50
N ASN A 4 2.10 -8.66 2.53
CA ASN A 4 2.98 -8.38 1.39
C ASN A 4 2.61 -9.20 0.13
N THR A 5 2.11 -10.43 0.29
CA THR A 5 1.66 -11.25 -0.85
C THR A 5 0.39 -10.71 -1.53
N ILE A 6 -0.49 -10.05 -0.78
CA ILE A 6 -1.75 -9.49 -1.32
C ILE A 6 -1.42 -8.26 -2.16
N PHE A 7 -0.55 -7.38 -1.66
CA PHE A 7 -0.08 -6.21 -2.38
C PHE A 7 0.55 -6.55 -3.73
N ASN A 8 1.49 -7.51 -3.73
CA ASN A 8 2.15 -7.94 -4.97
C ASN A 8 1.18 -8.59 -5.96
N LYS A 9 0.18 -9.35 -5.49
CA LYS A 9 -0.86 -9.92 -6.36
C LYS A 9 -1.71 -8.84 -7.02
N ILE A 10 -2.09 -7.81 -6.27
CA ILE A 10 -2.87 -6.67 -6.77
C ILE A 10 -2.07 -5.93 -7.84
N ASN A 11 -0.81 -5.61 -7.55
CA ASN A 11 0.07 -4.92 -8.49
C ASN A 11 0.31 -5.75 -9.78
N ASN A 12 0.59 -7.04 -9.64
CA ASN A 12 0.79 -7.93 -10.78
C ASN A 12 -0.47 -8.01 -11.66
N ALA A 13 -1.66 -8.11 -11.06
CA ALA A 13 -2.92 -8.08 -11.80
C ALA A 13 -3.07 -6.79 -12.62
N TYR A 14 -2.76 -5.63 -12.03
CA TYR A 14 -2.76 -4.36 -12.75
C TYR A 14 -1.78 -4.36 -13.93
N GLY A 15 -0.54 -4.80 -13.73
CA GLY A 15 0.49 -4.86 -14.77
C GLY A 15 0.12 -5.78 -15.94
N ILE A 16 -0.46 -6.96 -15.66
CA ILE A 16 -0.94 -7.88 -16.70
C ILE A 16 -2.08 -7.24 -17.51
N LEU A 17 -3.04 -6.60 -16.83
CA LEU A 17 -4.18 -5.96 -17.49
C LEU A 17 -3.74 -4.79 -18.38
N LYS A 18 -2.82 -3.95 -17.89
CA LYS A 18 -2.22 -2.84 -18.65
C LYS A 18 -1.53 -3.36 -19.91
N ARG A 19 -0.73 -4.43 -19.80
CA ARG A 19 -0.04 -5.04 -20.95
C ARG A 19 -1.02 -5.61 -22.00
N TYR A 20 -2.09 -6.28 -21.58
CA TYR A 20 -3.04 -6.87 -22.54
C TYR A 20 -4.01 -5.86 -23.14
N GLU A 21 -4.22 -4.71 -22.49
CA GLU A 21 -4.99 -3.60 -23.08
C GLU A 21 -4.26 -2.97 -24.29
N GLU A 22 -2.94 -3.12 -24.37
CA GLU A 22 -2.11 -2.71 -25.51
C GLU A 22 -1.87 -3.85 -26.52
N SER A 23 -2.53 -5.00 -26.33
CA SER A 23 -2.38 -6.16 -27.23
C SER A 23 -2.87 -5.85 -28.64
N TYR A 24 -2.16 -6.42 -29.62
CA TYR A 24 -2.55 -6.41 -31.04
C TYR A 24 -3.90 -7.11 -31.26
N TRP A 25 -4.12 -8.22 -30.55
CA TRP A 25 -5.33 -9.03 -30.68
C TRP A 25 -6.53 -8.33 -30.03
N VAL A 26 -7.51 -7.99 -30.86
CA VAL A 26 -8.71 -7.23 -30.45
C VAL A 26 -9.48 -7.93 -29.33
N ASP A 27 -9.61 -9.26 -29.38
CA ASP A 27 -10.33 -10.03 -28.36
C ASP A 27 -9.63 -10.00 -27.00
N LEU A 28 -8.30 -10.14 -26.99
CA LEU A 28 -7.51 -10.04 -25.76
C LEU A 28 -7.58 -8.62 -25.19
N ARG A 29 -7.49 -7.59 -26.04
CA ARG A 29 -7.62 -6.20 -25.62
C ARG A 29 -8.99 -5.91 -25.02
N SER A 30 -10.06 -6.37 -25.67
CA SER A 30 -11.44 -6.22 -25.17
C SER A 30 -11.64 -6.93 -23.83
N MET A 31 -11.11 -8.14 -23.69
CA MET A 31 -11.16 -8.89 -22.44
C MET A 31 -10.38 -8.20 -21.31
N ALA A 32 -9.17 -7.73 -21.60
CA ALA A 32 -8.32 -7.01 -20.66
C ALA A 32 -8.97 -5.71 -20.19
N HIS A 33 -9.57 -4.96 -21.12
CA HIS A 33 -10.31 -3.74 -20.81
C HIS A 33 -11.48 -4.01 -19.84
N ASN A 34 -12.31 -5.02 -20.14
CA ASN A 34 -13.43 -5.40 -19.26
C ASN A 34 -12.97 -5.86 -17.86
N MET A 35 -11.85 -6.58 -17.79
CA MET A 35 -11.25 -6.98 -16.51
C MET A 35 -10.68 -5.78 -15.75
N LYS A 36 -10.07 -4.81 -16.44
CA LYS A 36 -9.58 -3.56 -15.86
C LYS A 36 -10.70 -2.69 -15.31
N LEU A 37 -11.88 -2.68 -15.93
CA LEU A 37 -13.07 -2.01 -15.36
C LEU A 37 -13.47 -2.62 -14.01
N LYS A 38 -13.49 -3.96 -13.90
CA LYS A 38 -13.74 -4.64 -12.62
C LYS A 38 -12.64 -4.32 -11.61
N TYR A 39 -11.39 -4.33 -12.02
CA TYR A 39 -10.28 -3.91 -11.18
C TYR A 39 -10.47 -2.49 -10.64
N ASN A 40 -10.75 -1.52 -11.51
CA ASN A 40 -10.98 -0.12 -11.13
C ASN A 40 -12.23 0.06 -10.24
N LYS A 41 -13.26 -0.78 -10.36
CA LYS A 41 -14.41 -0.74 -9.45
C LYS A 41 -14.00 -1.00 -7.99
N TYR A 42 -13.10 -1.95 -7.76
CA TYR A 42 -12.66 -2.31 -6.41
C TYR A 42 -11.40 -1.56 -5.94
N TRP A 43 -10.53 -1.15 -6.88
CA TRP A 43 -9.21 -0.58 -6.61
C TRP A 43 -9.00 0.82 -7.24
N GLY A 44 -10.01 1.40 -7.87
CA GLY A 44 -10.00 2.74 -8.46
C GLY A 44 -10.60 3.82 -7.55
N ASN A 45 -11.65 3.53 -6.77
CA ASN A 45 -12.39 4.55 -5.99
C ASN A 45 -12.37 4.36 -4.45
N THR A 46 -11.65 3.36 -3.93
CA THR A 46 -11.71 2.95 -2.51
C THR A 46 -10.47 3.39 -1.71
N GLU A 47 -10.24 4.70 -1.58
CA GLU A 47 -9.03 5.27 -0.95
C GLU A 47 -8.69 4.63 0.41
N LYS A 48 -9.69 4.37 1.27
CA LYS A 48 -9.48 3.78 2.61
C LYS A 48 -8.97 2.33 2.58
N ILE A 49 -9.51 1.48 1.71
CA ILE A 49 -9.11 0.06 1.63
C ILE A 49 -7.71 -0.07 1.02
N LYS A 50 -7.42 0.77 0.01
CA LYS A 50 -6.09 0.86 -0.60
C LYS A 50 -5.04 1.28 0.43
N LEU A 51 -5.35 2.31 1.22
CA LEU A 51 -4.43 2.84 2.23
C LEU A 51 -4.00 1.76 3.22
N LEU A 52 -4.94 0.93 3.67
CA LEU A 52 -4.65 -0.16 4.59
C LEU A 52 -3.71 -1.21 3.95
N VAL A 53 -3.95 -1.60 2.70
CA VAL A 53 -3.07 -2.55 1.99
C VAL A 53 -1.65 -1.99 1.89
N TYR A 54 -1.49 -0.72 1.52
CA TYR A 54 -0.17 -0.07 1.45
C TYR A 54 0.53 0.00 2.81
N ILE A 55 -0.18 0.44 3.86
CA ILE A 55 0.34 0.50 5.23
C ILE A 55 0.82 -0.89 5.67
N THR A 56 0.02 -1.94 5.44
CA THR A 56 0.40 -3.30 5.84
C THR A 56 1.57 -3.86 5.02
N ALA A 57 1.75 -3.43 3.77
CA ALA A 57 2.88 -3.81 2.96
C ALA A 57 4.18 -3.16 3.46
N ILE A 58 4.10 -1.91 3.94
CA ILE A 58 5.22 -1.17 4.54
C ILE A 58 5.59 -1.69 5.93
N LEU A 59 4.58 -2.03 6.75
CA LEU A 59 4.80 -2.57 8.09
C LEU A 59 5.33 -4.01 8.06
N ASP A 60 5.25 -4.70 6.92
CA ASP A 60 5.95 -5.96 6.73
C ASP A 60 7.46 -5.67 6.68
N PRO A 61 8.29 -6.30 7.54
CA PRO A 61 9.73 -6.02 7.60
C PRO A 61 10.47 -6.24 6.27
N ARG A 62 9.87 -6.97 5.33
CA ARG A 62 10.41 -7.24 3.99
C ARG A 62 9.95 -6.22 2.95
N GLY A 63 8.97 -5.39 3.28
CA GLY A 63 8.43 -4.34 2.42
C GLY A 63 9.27 -3.06 2.53
N LYS A 64 9.95 -2.70 1.44
CA LYS A 64 10.66 -1.42 1.36
C LYS A 64 9.68 -0.31 1.02
N PHE A 65 9.81 0.81 1.71
CA PHE A 65 9.00 2.01 1.47
C PHE A 65 9.13 2.50 0.02
N GLU A 66 10.34 2.47 -0.52
CA GLU A 66 10.66 2.93 -1.87
C GLU A 66 9.96 2.08 -2.93
N TYR A 67 9.82 0.77 -2.67
CA TYR A 67 9.10 -0.14 -3.57
C TYR A 67 7.60 0.16 -3.58
N VAL A 68 7.01 0.41 -2.41
CA VAL A 68 5.58 0.74 -2.30
C VAL A 68 5.29 2.09 -2.96
N ASP A 69 6.17 3.08 -2.79
CA ASP A 69 6.06 4.40 -3.43
C ASP A 69 6.11 4.28 -4.96
N PHE A 70 7.08 3.51 -5.49
CA PHE A 70 7.19 3.24 -6.92
C PHE A 70 5.92 2.61 -7.51
N VAL A 71 5.34 1.62 -6.83
CA VAL A 71 4.12 0.96 -7.30
C VAL A 71 2.92 1.90 -7.27
N ILE A 72 2.82 2.77 -6.26
CA ILE A 72 1.75 3.80 -6.20
C ILE A 72 1.87 4.75 -7.39
N GLU A 73 3.09 5.19 -7.72
CA GLU A 73 3.35 6.06 -8.88
C GLU A 73 3.02 5.38 -10.22
N ASP A 74 3.35 4.09 -10.41
CA ASP A 74 3.02 3.38 -11.66
C ASP A 74 1.50 3.20 -11.85
N MET A 75 0.78 2.95 -10.76
CA MET A 75 -0.66 2.68 -10.82
C MET A 75 -1.52 3.94 -10.97
N TYR A 76 -1.16 5.02 -10.29
CA TYR A 76 -1.98 6.24 -10.18
C TYR A 76 -1.31 7.50 -10.75
N GLY A 77 -0.06 7.40 -11.20
CA GLY A 77 0.73 8.52 -11.69
C GLY A 77 1.49 9.27 -10.58
N LYS A 78 2.52 10.03 -10.98
CA LYS A 78 3.43 10.75 -10.07
C LYS A 78 2.77 11.78 -9.15
N ASN A 79 1.56 12.26 -9.48
CA ASN A 79 0.82 13.25 -8.68
C ASN A 79 -0.24 12.62 -7.76
N ALA A 80 -0.19 11.29 -7.55
CA ALA A 80 -1.14 10.63 -6.68
C ALA A 80 -0.95 11.10 -5.22
N ASN A 81 -1.96 11.78 -4.68
CA ASN A 81 -2.05 12.16 -3.26
C ASN A 81 -1.90 10.94 -2.31
N MET A 82 -2.12 9.74 -2.85
CA MET A 82 -2.04 8.47 -2.13
C MET A 82 -0.66 8.20 -1.50
N GLY A 83 0.45 8.47 -2.20
CA GLY A 83 1.79 8.25 -1.65
C GLY A 83 2.06 9.13 -0.43
N ARG A 84 1.61 10.39 -0.49
CA ARG A 84 1.68 11.33 0.64
C ARG A 84 0.82 10.86 1.81
N LEU A 85 -0.43 10.47 1.55
CA LEU A 85 -1.35 9.97 2.58
C LEU A 85 -0.81 8.73 3.30
N VAL A 86 -0.18 7.81 2.56
CA VAL A 86 0.47 6.62 3.13
C VAL A 86 1.66 7.02 4.03
N LYS A 87 2.53 7.92 3.56
CA LYS A 87 3.67 8.43 4.34
C LYS A 87 3.20 9.13 5.62
N ASP A 88 2.24 10.04 5.51
CA ASP A 88 1.69 10.78 6.66
C ASP A 88 1.09 9.82 7.70
N ALA A 89 0.35 8.80 7.24
CA ALA A 89 -0.23 7.79 8.12
C ALA A 89 0.83 6.97 8.87
N ILE A 90 1.89 6.51 8.17
CA ILE A 90 2.96 5.74 8.84
C ILE A 90 3.77 6.61 9.79
N TYR A 91 4.14 7.84 9.40
CA TYR A 91 4.86 8.74 10.29
C TYR A 91 4.03 9.09 11.53
N GLY A 92 2.72 9.30 11.37
CA GLY A 92 1.80 9.49 12.50
C GLY A 92 1.73 8.27 13.41
N LEU A 93 1.66 7.06 12.86
CA LEU A 93 1.71 5.80 13.61
C LEU A 93 3.03 5.65 14.38
N PHE A 94 4.16 5.91 13.73
CA PHE A 94 5.48 5.82 14.34
C PHE A 94 5.66 6.85 15.46
N ALA A 95 5.25 8.10 15.24
CA ALA A 95 5.27 9.13 16.28
C ALA A 95 4.41 8.74 17.48
N LYS A 96 3.20 8.21 17.25
CA LYS A 96 2.32 7.72 18.31
C LYS A 96 2.97 6.56 19.08
N TYR A 97 3.54 5.59 18.37
CA TYR A 97 4.26 4.45 18.98
C TYR A 97 5.43 4.91 19.85
N LYS A 98 6.26 5.84 19.35
CA LYS A 98 7.38 6.41 20.12
C LYS A 98 6.93 7.09 21.41
N ARG A 99 5.85 7.90 21.37
CA ARG A 99 5.30 8.53 22.56
C ARG A 99 4.80 7.51 23.59
N LEU A 100 4.07 6.49 23.14
CA LEU A 100 3.56 5.44 24.02
C LEU A 100 4.71 4.68 24.70
N ASN A 101 5.75 4.33 23.94
CA ASN A 101 6.92 3.66 24.51
C ASN A 101 7.68 4.54 25.51
N GLN A 102 7.82 5.84 25.24
CA GLN A 102 8.44 6.79 26.17
C GLN A 102 7.62 6.94 27.46
N GLN A 103 6.29 6.97 27.36
CA GLN A 103 5.38 6.99 28.51
C GLN A 103 5.44 5.69 29.32
N THR A 104 5.54 4.52 28.67
CA THR A 104 5.69 3.25 29.38
C THR A 104 7.03 3.14 30.12
N ILE A 105 8.13 3.67 29.56
CA ILE A 105 9.46 3.67 30.19
C ILE A 105 9.48 4.60 31.42
N SER A 106 8.81 5.75 31.33
CA SER A 106 8.70 6.69 32.47
C SER A 106 7.70 6.23 33.53
N ALA A 107 6.68 5.44 33.18
CA ALA A 107 5.76 4.80 34.13
C ALA A 107 6.32 3.52 34.81
N SER A 108 7.34 2.87 34.23
CA SER A 108 7.97 1.66 34.78
C SER A 108 9.23 1.93 35.63
N SER A 109 9.65 3.19 35.75
CA SER A 109 10.77 3.61 36.62
C SER A 109 10.48 3.90 38.12
N PRO A 110 9.35 3.55 38.79
CA PRO A 110 9.24 3.82 40.24
C PRO A 110 9.85 2.77 41.18
N PHE A 111 10.29 1.58 40.72
CA PHE A 111 10.49 0.43 41.65
C PHE A 111 11.88 -0.19 41.77
N TYR A 112 12.93 0.35 41.14
CA TYR A 112 14.27 -0.26 41.28
C TYR A 112 15.36 0.77 41.57
N TYR A 113 15.34 1.33 42.77
CA TYR A 113 16.54 1.70 43.54
C TYR A 113 16.19 1.73 45.03
N LYS A 114 16.49 0.63 45.74
CA LYS A 114 16.77 0.63 47.17
C LYS A 114 17.72 -0.51 47.50
#